data_AF-A0AAN8DHI7-F1
#
_entry.id   AF-A0AAN8DHI7-F1
#
_cell.length_a   1.000
_cell.length_b   1.000
_cell.length_c   1.000
_cell.angle_alpha   90.00
_cell.angle_beta   90.00
_cell.angle_gamma   90.00
#
_symmetry.space_group_name_H-M   'P 1'
#
loop_
_entity.id
_entity.type
_entity.pdbx_description
1 polymer ?
#
loop_
_entity_poly.entity_id
_entity_poly.type
_entity_poly.pdbx_seq_one_letter_code
_entity_poly.pdbx_strand_id
1 'polypeptide(L)'
;MPGSSLTRARAKKDSGLMAEKFGEEELVPKWAGQLLSETQSVKETCNVRFDNLDKAIVQLKKDSKATSQRINNAEKRISEIEDQAKSQGKTMGDLSKDGKALQGQMLDLEARSQRNNLILAGLPEGKEAGGISPLLDKIL
;
A
#
# COMPACT_ATOMS: atom_id res chain seq x y z
N MET A 1 30.57 -29.19 -24.24
CA MET A 1 31.16 -29.50 -25.56
C MET A 1 32.12 -28.39 -25.95
N PRO A 2 33.41 -28.66 -26.14
CA PRO A 2 34.38 -27.67 -26.60
C PRO A 2 34.65 -27.85 -28.11
N GLY A 3 34.17 -26.91 -28.94
CA GLY A 3 34.66 -26.76 -30.32
C GLY A 3 35.86 -25.82 -30.29
N SER A 4 37.10 -26.28 -30.44
CA SER A 4 37.77 -26.81 -31.63
C SER A 4 37.87 -25.82 -32.79
N SER A 5 39.08 -25.25 -32.88
CA SER A 5 39.90 -24.95 -34.07
C SER A 5 39.31 -24.13 -35.22
N LEU A 6 40.00 -23.04 -35.58
CA LEU A 6 40.70 -22.94 -36.88
C LEU A 6 41.52 -21.64 -36.95
N THR A 7 42.82 -21.79 -36.73
CA THR A 7 43.88 -20.83 -37.05
C THR A 7 43.95 -20.67 -38.58
N ARG A 8 43.63 -19.47 -39.09
CA ARG A 8 43.85 -19.15 -40.51
C ARG A 8 45.20 -18.44 -40.67
N ALA A 9 46.18 -19.19 -41.16
CA ALA A 9 47.42 -18.67 -41.69
C ALA A 9 47.14 -17.69 -42.84
N ARG A 10 47.70 -16.47 -42.77
CA ARG A 10 47.61 -15.48 -43.84
C ARG A 10 48.92 -15.51 -44.62
N ALA A 11 48.82 -16.01 -45.85
CA ALA A 11 49.91 -16.08 -46.81
C ALA A 11 50.46 -14.67 -47.12
N LYS A 12 51.79 -14.55 -47.10
CA LYS A 12 52.53 -13.42 -47.66
C LYS A 12 52.27 -13.37 -49.16
N LYS A 13 51.74 -12.26 -49.65
CA LYS A 13 51.77 -11.92 -51.07
C LYS A 13 52.56 -10.62 -51.19
N ASP A 14 53.84 -10.78 -51.52
CA ASP A 14 54.65 -9.72 -52.07
C ASP A 14 54.00 -9.28 -53.38
N SER A 15 53.49 -8.06 -53.39
CA SER A 15 53.30 -7.29 -54.61
C SER A 15 53.91 -5.93 -54.33
N GLY A 16 55.19 -5.80 -54.72
CA GLY A 16 55.79 -4.50 -54.91
C GLY A 16 54.94 -3.72 -55.90
N LEU A 17 54.10 -2.82 -55.37
CA LEU A 17 53.61 -1.70 -56.13
C LEU A 17 54.53 -0.53 -55.81
N MET A 18 55.06 0.03 -56.89
CA MET A 18 55.93 1.17 -56.95
C MET A 18 55.46 2.25 -55.97
N ALA A 19 56.37 2.67 -55.08
CA ALA A 19 56.26 3.91 -54.36
C ALA A 19 56.42 5.05 -55.40
N GLU A 20 55.36 5.30 -56.14
CA GLU A 20 55.18 6.56 -56.84
C GLU A 20 55.02 7.60 -55.74
N LYS A 21 56.08 8.39 -55.54
CA LYS A 21 56.08 9.53 -54.63
C LYS A 21 55.10 10.55 -55.18
N PHE A 22 53.84 10.45 -54.76
CA PHE A 22 52.93 11.59 -54.73
C PHE A 22 53.47 12.57 -53.71
N GLY A 23 54.40 13.40 -54.18
CA GLY A 23 54.84 14.61 -53.49
C GLY A 23 53.79 15.68 -53.65
N GLU A 24 52.66 15.52 -52.98
CA GLU A 24 51.81 16.59 -52.53
C GLU A 24 51.40 16.22 -51.11
N GLU A 25 52.00 16.87 -50.11
CA GLU A 25 51.35 17.00 -48.81
C GLU A 25 50.03 17.71 -49.09
N GLU A 26 48.98 16.92 -49.36
CA GLU A 26 47.63 17.42 -49.46
C GLU A 26 47.28 17.92 -48.05
N LEU A 27 47.58 19.20 -47.83
CA LEU A 27 47.36 19.93 -46.59
C LEU A 27 45.91 19.68 -46.19
N VAL A 28 45.73 18.78 -45.21
CA VAL A 28 44.42 18.45 -44.67
C VAL A 28 43.71 19.77 -44.40
N PRO A 29 42.58 20.04 -45.08
CA PRO A 29 41.93 21.33 -44.93
C PRO A 29 41.61 21.58 -43.46
N LYS A 30 41.86 22.79 -42.96
CA LYS A 30 41.65 23.14 -41.54
C LYS A 30 40.24 22.79 -41.03
N TRP A 31 39.25 22.86 -41.92
CA TRP A 31 37.87 22.49 -41.61
C TRP A 31 37.69 21.00 -41.26
N ALA A 32 38.51 20.10 -41.79
CA ALA A 32 38.41 18.66 -41.52
C ALA A 32 38.82 18.34 -40.07
N GLY A 33 39.86 19.03 -39.56
CA GLY A 33 40.26 18.95 -38.16
C GLY A 33 39.19 19.49 -37.21
N GLN A 34 38.58 20.63 -37.56
CA GLN A 34 37.47 21.21 -36.80
C GLN A 34 36.23 20.30 -36.81
N LEU A 35 35.87 19.74 -37.97
CA LEU A 35 34.74 18.81 -38.08
C LEU A 35 34.97 17.56 -37.23
N LEU A 36 36.20 17.03 -37.19
CA LEU A 36 36.54 15.89 -36.35
C LEU A 36 36.41 16.22 -34.86
N SER A 37 36.89 17.40 -34.42
CA SER A 37 36.74 17.82 -33.02
C SER A 37 35.28 18.03 -32.62
N GLU A 38 34.47 18.65 -33.49
CA GLU A 38 33.03 18.82 -33.24
C GLU A 38 32.31 17.47 -33.17
N THR A 39 32.63 16.55 -34.08
CA THR A 39 32.05 15.20 -34.09
C THR A 39 32.41 14.43 -32.81
N GLN A 40 33.65 14.56 -32.34
CA GLN A 40 34.09 13.95 -31.07
C GLN A 40 33.38 14.59 -29.87
N SER A 41 33.22 15.92 -29.86
CA SER A 41 32.49 16.66 -28.82
C SER A 41 31.02 16.22 -28.73
N VAL A 42 30.35 16.08 -29.88
CA VAL A 42 28.96 15.58 -29.96
C VAL A 42 28.89 14.14 -29.47
N LYS A 43 29.82 13.27 -29.89
CA LYS A 43 29.87 11.87 -29.43
C LYS A 43 29.98 11.80 -27.91
N GLU A 44 30.87 12.57 -27.31
CA GLU A 44 31.07 12.58 -25.87
C GLU A 44 29.84 13.11 -25.13
N THR A 45 29.25 14.21 -25.62
CA THR A 45 28.03 14.78 -25.07
C THR A 45 26.86 13.79 -25.15
N CYS A 46 26.72 13.07 -26.26
CA CYS A 46 25.71 12.03 -26.43
C CYS A 46 25.92 10.87 -25.45
N ASN A 47 27.15 10.38 -25.29
CA ASN A 47 27.46 9.31 -24.35
C ASN A 47 27.07 9.70 -22.91
N VAL A 48 27.48 10.89 -22.47
CA VAL A 48 27.13 11.41 -21.13
C VAL A 48 25.61 11.51 -20.96
N ARG A 49 24.88 11.99 -21.98
CA ARG A 49 23.42 12.08 -21.92
C ARG A 49 22.77 10.71 -21.87
N PHE A 50 23.24 9.74 -22.64
CA PHE A 50 22.71 8.38 -22.61
C PHE A 50 22.98 7.69 -21.27
N ASP A 51 24.19 7.82 -20.72
CA ASP A 51 24.52 7.30 -19.39
C ASP A 51 23.60 7.89 -18.30
N ASN A 52 23.29 9.18 -18.40
CA ASN A 52 22.38 9.84 -17.48
C ASN A 52 20.93 9.37 -17.65
N LEU A 53 20.49 9.14 -18.90
CA LEU A 53 19.18 8.57 -19.18
C LEU A 53 19.05 7.15 -18.64
N ASP A 54 20.06 6.32 -18.82
CA ASP A 54 20.07 4.95 -18.30
C ASP A 54 19.99 4.92 -16.78
N LYS A 55 20.76 5.80 -16.10
CA LYS A 55 20.67 5.98 -14.65
C LYS A 55 19.27 6.41 -14.22
N ALA A 56 18.67 7.38 -14.91
CA ALA A 56 17.32 7.85 -14.61
C ALA A 56 16.27 6.75 -14.81
N ILE A 57 16.38 5.95 -15.88
CA ILE A 57 15.48 4.82 -16.15
C ILE A 57 15.60 3.76 -15.05
N VAL A 58 16.82 3.41 -14.64
CA VAL A 58 17.05 2.44 -13.55
C VAL A 58 16.44 2.95 -12.24
N GLN A 59 16.62 4.23 -11.93
CA GLN A 59 16.07 4.84 -10.74
C GLN A 59 14.52 4.86 -10.78
N LEU A 60 13.92 5.26 -11.90
CA LEU A 60 12.46 5.23 -12.08
C LEU A 60 11.87 3.82 -11.93
N LYS A 61 12.55 2.80 -12.47
CA LYS A 61 12.13 1.39 -12.30
C LYS A 61 12.16 0.97 -10.83
N LYS A 62 13.19 1.40 -10.09
CA LYS A 62 13.31 1.12 -8.66
C LYS A 62 12.18 1.80 -7.87
N ASP A 63 11.93 3.08 -8.14
CA ASP A 63 10.91 3.85 -7.44
C ASP A 63 9.50 3.36 -7.76
N SER A 64 9.23 2.99 -9.02
CA SER A 64 7.98 2.35 -9.43
C SER A 64 7.77 1.03 -8.71
N LYS A 65 8.78 0.16 -8.62
CA LYS A 65 8.69 -1.11 -7.89
C LYS A 65 8.43 -0.89 -6.40
N ALA A 66 9.15 0.04 -5.76
CA ALA A 66 8.95 0.37 -4.35
C ALA A 66 7.54 0.91 -4.09
N THR A 67 7.02 1.75 -5.00
CA THR A 67 5.67 2.31 -4.91
C THR A 67 4.61 1.23 -5.06
N SER A 68 4.76 0.35 -6.06
CA SER A 68 3.86 -0.80 -6.26
C SER A 68 3.83 -1.73 -5.05
N GLN A 69 4.98 -2.00 -4.42
CA GLN A 69 5.03 -2.79 -3.20
C GLN A 69 4.31 -2.11 -2.03
N ARG A 70 4.48 -0.79 -1.86
CA ARG A 70 3.78 -0.04 -0.82
C ARG A 70 2.26 -0.04 -1.03
N ILE A 71 1.82 0.11 -2.28
CA ILE A 71 0.41 0.07 -2.65
C ILE A 71 -0.18 -1.31 -2.34
N ASN A 72 0.44 -2.38 -2.82
CA ASN A 72 -0.03 -3.76 -2.54
C ASN A 72 -0.13 -4.05 -1.04
N ASN A 73 0.83 -3.56 -0.24
CA ASN A 73 0.78 -3.73 1.21
C ASN A 73 -0.34 -2.89 1.85
N ALA A 74 -0.59 -1.68 1.36
CA ALA A 74 -1.70 -0.85 1.82
C ALA A 74 -3.04 -1.48 1.48
N GLU A 75 -3.22 -1.98 0.26
CA GLU A 75 -4.43 -2.67 -0.20
C GLU A 75 -4.73 -3.91 0.65
N LYS A 76 -3.73 -4.73 0.97
CA LYS A 76 -3.89 -5.89 1.87
C LYS A 76 -4.37 -5.47 3.26
N ARG A 77 -3.72 -4.46 3.85
CA ARG A 77 -4.11 -3.94 5.17
C ARG A 77 -5.52 -3.37 5.16
N ILE A 78 -5.92 -2.69 4.09
CA ILE A 78 -7.27 -2.15 3.94
C ILE A 78 -8.28 -3.31 3.88
N SER A 79 -8.02 -4.33 3.05
CA SER A 79 -8.89 -5.52 2.97
C SER A 79 -9.05 -6.21 4.32
N GLU A 80 -7.96 -6.38 5.07
CA GLU A 80 -8.01 -6.97 6.42
C GLU A 80 -8.85 -6.14 7.40
N ILE A 81 -8.71 -4.81 7.36
CA ILE A 81 -9.49 -3.88 8.19
C ILE A 81 -10.98 -3.93 7.80
N GLU A 82 -11.29 -3.97 6.52
CA GLU A 82 -12.66 -4.06 6.01
C GLU A 82 -13.35 -5.36 6.46
N ASP A 83 -12.64 -6.49 6.39
CA ASP A 83 -13.14 -7.78 6.87
C ASP A 83 -13.37 -7.78 8.39
N GLN A 84 -12.44 -7.20 9.16
CA GLN A 84 -12.57 -7.05 10.61
C GLN A 84 -13.76 -6.15 10.97
N ALA A 85 -13.91 -5.00 10.31
CA ALA A 85 -15.00 -4.07 10.54
C ALA A 85 -16.36 -4.73 10.26
N LYS A 86 -16.44 -5.53 9.19
CA LYS A 86 -17.66 -6.30 8.87
C LYS A 86 -17.98 -7.35 9.93
N SER A 87 -16.98 -8.07 10.42
CA SER A 87 -17.14 -9.04 11.50
C SER A 87 -17.58 -8.38 12.82
N GLN A 88 -16.95 -7.27 13.19
CA GLN A 88 -17.30 -6.47 14.37
C GLN A 88 -18.72 -5.92 14.27
N GLY A 89 -19.11 -5.38 13.12
CA GLY A 89 -20.46 -4.87 12.88
C GLY A 89 -21.52 -5.95 13.04
N LYS A 90 -21.24 -7.18 12.58
CA LYS A 90 -22.14 -8.33 12.79
C LYS A 90 -22.27 -8.66 14.27
N THR A 91 -21.15 -8.83 14.98
CA THR A 91 -21.16 -9.16 16.42
C THR A 91 -21.86 -8.09 17.25
N MET A 92 -21.65 -6.81 16.95
CA MET A 92 -22.32 -5.71 17.62
C MET A 92 -23.83 -5.70 17.33
N GLY A 93 -24.24 -6.05 16.11
CA GLY A 93 -25.64 -6.23 15.76
C GLY A 93 -26.31 -7.36 16.54
N ASP A 94 -25.63 -8.49 16.69
CA ASP A 94 -26.15 -9.65 17.43
C ASP A 94 -26.22 -9.35 18.94
N LEU A 95 -25.17 -8.78 19.52
CA LEU A 95 -25.18 -8.32 20.93
C LEU A 95 -26.27 -7.28 21.21
N SER A 96 -26.54 -6.38 20.27
CA SER A 96 -27.61 -5.39 20.42
C SER A 96 -29.00 -6.04 20.45
N LYS A 97 -29.22 -7.07 19.63
CA LYS A 97 -30.48 -7.84 19.65
C LYS A 97 -30.64 -8.58 20.96
N ASP A 98 -29.59 -9.28 21.41
CA ASP A 98 -29.60 -10.03 22.65
C ASP A 98 -29.85 -9.11 23.85
N GLY A 99 -29.20 -7.95 23.88
CA GLY A 99 -29.43 -6.93 24.91
C GLY A 99 -30.87 -6.45 24.96
N LYS A 100 -31.49 -6.18 23.81
CA LYS A 100 -32.91 -5.79 23.75
C LYS A 100 -33.84 -6.92 24.20
N ALA A 101 -33.53 -8.16 23.82
CA ALA A 101 -34.31 -9.33 24.22
C ALA A 101 -34.26 -9.52 25.75
N LEU A 102 -33.07 -9.47 26.34
CA LEU A 102 -32.88 -9.58 27.78
C LEU A 102 -33.54 -8.43 28.55
N GLN A 103 -33.43 -7.20 28.05
CA GLN A 103 -34.10 -6.05 28.64
C GLN A 103 -35.63 -6.24 28.63
N GLY A 104 -36.20 -6.72 27.52
CA GLY A 104 -37.62 -7.04 27.44
C GLY A 104 -38.05 -8.11 28.42
N GLN A 105 -37.26 -9.18 28.57
CA GLN A 105 -37.53 -10.24 29.54
C GLN A 105 -37.45 -9.74 30.99
N MET A 106 -36.46 -8.90 31.31
CA MET A 106 -36.34 -8.29 32.63
C MET A 106 -37.57 -7.46 32.97
N LEU A 107 -38.02 -6.60 32.06
CA LEU A 107 -39.20 -5.76 32.27
C LEU A 107 -40.48 -6.60 32.44
N ASP A 108 -40.66 -7.68 31.69
CA ASP A 108 -41.79 -8.60 31.89
C ASP A 108 -41.75 -9.26 33.28
N LEU A 109 -40.60 -9.78 33.67
CA LEU A 109 -40.42 -10.42 34.99
C LEU A 109 -40.67 -9.43 36.13
N GLU A 110 -40.16 -8.20 36.02
CA GLU A 110 -40.40 -7.14 36.99
C GLU A 110 -41.90 -6.80 37.06
N ALA A 111 -42.55 -6.57 35.92
CA ALA A 111 -43.97 -6.26 35.85
C ALA A 111 -44.85 -7.40 36.40
N ARG A 112 -44.44 -8.66 36.23
CA ARG A 112 -45.11 -9.83 36.81
C ARG A 112 -44.90 -9.93 38.32
N SER A 113 -43.68 -9.66 38.79
CA SER A 113 -43.35 -9.69 40.21
C SER A 113 -44.06 -8.58 40.99
N GLN A 114 -44.20 -7.39 40.41
CA GLN A 114 -44.87 -6.26 41.05
C GLN A 114 -46.40 -6.26 40.86
N ARG A 115 -46.94 -7.15 40.03
CA ARG A 115 -48.37 -7.12 39.63
C ARG A 115 -49.35 -7.23 40.80
N ASN A 116 -48.94 -7.90 41.88
CA ASN A 116 -49.74 -8.06 43.09
C ASN A 116 -49.26 -7.18 44.25
N ASN A 117 -48.27 -6.32 44.02
CA ASN A 117 -47.76 -5.41 45.04
C ASN A 117 -48.57 -4.12 45.00
N LEU A 118 -49.06 -3.69 46.16
CA LEU A 118 -49.66 -2.36 46.33
C LEU A 118 -48.58 -1.39 46.80
N ILE A 119 -48.49 -0.23 46.14
CA ILE A 119 -47.60 0.86 46.54
C ILE A 119 -48.43 1.91 47.27
N LEU A 120 -48.20 2.06 48.58
CA LEU A 120 -48.81 3.11 49.39
C LEU A 120 -47.85 4.31 49.45
N ALA A 121 -48.14 5.37 48.70
CA ALA A 121 -47.33 6.58 48.67
C ALA A 121 -48.05 7.74 49.38
N GLY A 122 -47.28 8.61 50.07
CA GLY A 122 -47.82 9.79 50.75
C GLY A 122 -48.39 9.57 52.15
N LEU A 123 -48.12 8.41 52.76
CA LEU A 123 -48.45 8.18 54.18
C LEU A 123 -47.46 8.93 55.08
N PRO A 124 -47.93 9.77 56.01
CA PRO A 124 -47.05 10.39 57.00
C PRO A 124 -46.50 9.33 57.97
N GLU A 125 -45.18 9.39 58.21
CA GLU A 125 -44.46 8.45 59.06
C GLU A 125 -45.02 8.41 60.49
N GLY A 126 -45.04 7.23 61.12
CA GLY A 126 -45.48 7.05 62.51
C GLY A 126 -47.00 6.91 62.73
N LYS A 127 -47.82 6.93 61.66
CA LYS A 127 -49.27 6.62 61.72
C LYS A 127 -49.60 5.13 61.63
N GLU A 128 -48.57 4.29 61.48
CA GLU A 128 -48.65 2.83 61.50
C GLU A 128 -49.01 2.39 62.91
N ALA A 129 -50.30 2.31 63.23
CA ALA A 129 -50.81 1.96 64.55
C ALA A 129 -50.54 0.48 64.89
N GLY A 130 -49.27 0.13 65.17
CA GLY A 130 -48.84 -1.24 65.50
C GLY A 130 -48.50 -2.12 64.29
N GLY A 131 -48.41 -1.55 63.08
CA GLY A 131 -48.01 -2.23 61.85
C GLY A 131 -48.88 -1.90 60.64
N ILE A 132 -48.52 -2.47 59.48
CA ILE A 132 -49.20 -2.25 58.19
C ILE A 132 -50.60 -2.89 58.14
N SER A 133 -50.80 -4.07 58.73
CA SER A 133 -52.10 -4.77 58.73
C SER A 133 -53.27 -3.93 59.29
N PRO A 134 -53.20 -3.38 60.52
CA PRO A 134 -54.31 -2.57 61.06
C PRO A 134 -54.50 -1.22 60.35
N LEU A 135 -53.49 -0.75 59.60
CA LEU A 135 -53.64 0.41 58.72
C LEU A 135 -54.42 0.04 57.46
N LEU A 136 -54.09 -1.10 56.83
CA LEU A 136 -54.79 -1.61 55.65
C LEU A 136 -56.27 -1.87 55.94
N ASP A 137 -56.61 -2.45 57.10
CA ASP A 137 -57.99 -2.71 57.53
C ASP A 137 -58.86 -1.44 57.69
N LYS A 138 -58.25 -0.26 57.75
CA LYS A 138 -58.96 1.04 57.83
C LYS A 138 -59.09 1.74 56.48
N ILE A 139 -58.27 1.36 55.49
CA ILE A 139 -58.17 2.05 54.20
C ILE A 139 -58.88 1.27 53.09
N LEU A 140 -58.78 -0.06 53.11
CA LEU A 140 -59.47 -0.99 52.19
C LEU A 140 -60.83 -1.41 52.76
#